data_AF-A0A0S7F538-F1
#
_entry.id   AF-A0A0S7F538-F1
#
_cell.length_a   1.000
_cell.length_b   1.000
_cell.length_c   1.000
_cell.angle_alpha   90.00
_cell.angle_beta   90.00
_cell.angle_gamma   90.00
#
_symmetry.space_group_name_H-M   'P 1'
#
loop_
_entity.id
_entity.type
_entity.pdbx_description
1 polymer ?
#
loop_
_entity_poly.entity_id
_entity_poly.type
_entity_poly.pdbx_seq_one_letter_code
_entity_poly.pdbx_strand_id
1 'polypeptide(L)'
;KPEKAHRKWENSDFNFDDVLQGMMALFAVSTFEGWPGLLYRAIDSHAEDVGPIYNYRVVISIFFIIYIIIIAFFMMNIFVGFVIVTFQEQGEQEYKNCELDKNQRQCVEYALKARPLRRYIPKNPYQYKVWYVVNSTYFEYLMFTLILLNTICLAMQVSHT
;
A
#
# COMPACT_ATOMS: atom_id res chain seq x y z
N LYS A 1 -10.25 35.80 27.62
CA LYS A 1 -9.78 36.00 29.02
C LYS A 1 -8.92 34.79 29.37
N PRO A 2 -7.77 34.94 30.02
CA PRO A 2 -6.98 33.78 30.45
C PRO A 2 -7.79 32.95 31.46
N GLU A 3 -7.77 31.63 31.29
CA GLU A 3 -8.38 30.69 32.23
C GLU A 3 -7.36 30.26 33.29
N LYS A 4 -7.81 30.10 34.53
CA LYS A 4 -6.96 29.61 35.62
C LYS A 4 -6.97 28.09 35.61
N ALA A 5 -5.80 27.48 35.39
CA ALA A 5 -5.62 26.04 35.46
C ALA A 5 -4.64 25.65 36.58
N HIS A 6 -4.87 24.48 37.19
CA HIS A 6 -3.94 23.88 38.15
C HIS A 6 -2.84 23.12 37.40
N ARG A 7 -1.57 23.37 37.75
CA ARG A 7 -0.43 22.62 37.18
C ARG A 7 -0.35 21.25 37.86
N LYS A 8 -0.22 20.19 37.07
CA LYS A 8 0.03 18.83 37.51
C LYS A 8 1.29 18.31 36.83
N TRP A 9 2.04 17.47 37.53
CA TRP A 9 3.13 16.72 36.93
C TRP A 9 2.55 15.43 36.36
N GLU A 10 2.68 15.25 35.05
CA GLU A 10 2.08 14.15 34.32
C GLU A 10 3.18 13.37 33.60
N ASN A 11 3.18 12.04 33.77
CA ASN A 11 4.08 11.17 33.04
C ASN A 11 3.58 10.99 31.59
N SER A 12 4.49 10.65 30.68
CA SER A 12 4.14 10.33 29.30
C SER A 12 3.37 9.01 29.22
N ASP A 13 2.32 8.97 28.40
CA ASP A 13 1.51 7.76 28.16
C ASP A 13 2.36 6.56 27.70
N PHE A 14 3.37 6.85 26.87
CA PHE A 14 4.43 5.92 26.50
C PHE A 14 5.75 6.38 27.12
N ASN A 15 6.41 5.53 27.89
CA ASN A 15 7.66 5.80 28.59
C ASN A 15 8.58 4.57 28.57
N PHE A 16 9.77 4.72 29.19
CA PHE A 16 10.80 3.68 29.27
C PHE A 16 11.16 3.36 30.74
N ASP A 17 10.19 3.49 31.65
CA ASP A 17 10.41 3.33 33.09
C ASP A 17 10.67 1.86 33.47
N ASP A 18 10.04 0.92 32.75
CA ASP A 18 10.27 -0.51 32.84
C ASP A 18 10.29 -1.19 31.46
N VAL A 19 10.76 -2.44 31.42
CA VAL A 19 10.94 -3.19 30.17
C VAL A 19 9.62 -3.39 29.43
N LEU A 20 8.50 -3.60 30.13
CA LEU A 20 7.21 -3.87 29.50
C LEU A 20 6.62 -2.59 28.89
N GLN A 21 6.72 -1.46 29.60
CA GLN A 21 6.33 -0.15 29.08
C GLN A 21 7.21 0.25 27.89
N GLY A 22 8.52 0.02 27.99
CA GLY A 22 9.46 0.23 26.89
C GLY A 22 9.13 -0.64 25.67
N MET A 23 8.77 -1.91 25.86
CA MET A 23 8.30 -2.78 24.78
C MET A 23 7.01 -2.25 24.14
N MET A 24 6.07 -1.73 24.93
CA MET A 24 4.83 -1.13 24.41
C MET A 24 5.11 0.14 23.59
N ALA A 25 6.00 1.01 24.08
CA ALA A 25 6.43 2.20 23.36
C ALA A 25 7.12 1.85 22.03
N LEU A 26 8.01 0.85 22.05
CA LEU A 26 8.68 0.34 20.85
C LEU A 26 7.72 -0.38 19.88
N PHE A 27 6.67 -1.01 20.39
CA PHE A 27 5.60 -1.57 19.57
C PHE A 27 4.83 -0.47 18.84
N ALA A 28 4.43 0.61 19.52
CA ALA A 28 3.80 1.77 18.89
C ALA A 28 4.71 2.41 17.81
N VAL A 29 6.02 2.48 18.07
CA VAL A 29 6.99 2.94 17.05
C VAL A 29 7.04 1.99 15.85
N SER A 30 6.98 0.67 16.08
CA SER A 30 7.01 -0.33 15.00
C SER A 30 5.79 -0.28 14.07
N THR A 31 4.65 0.20 14.56
CA THR A 31 3.43 0.38 13.75
C THR A 31 3.36 1.75 13.07
N PHE A 32 4.38 2.60 13.25
CA PHE A 32 4.42 3.99 12.80
C PHE A 32 3.32 4.89 13.39
N GLU A 33 2.79 4.54 14.56
CA GLU A 33 1.74 5.30 15.23
C GLU A 33 2.32 6.14 16.37
N GLY A 34 2.12 7.46 16.34
CA GLY A 34 2.54 8.36 17.42
C GLY A 34 4.05 8.49 17.66
N TRP A 35 4.88 7.77 16.88
CA TRP A 35 6.34 7.76 17.04
C TRP A 35 7.03 9.12 16.97
N PRO A 36 6.59 10.13 16.18
CA PRO A 36 7.24 11.44 16.20
C PRO A 36 7.05 12.12 17.56
N GLY A 37 5.88 11.94 18.18
CA GLY A 37 5.60 12.47 19.51
C GLY A 37 6.46 11.83 20.59
N LEU A 38 6.73 10.52 20.50
CA LEU A 38 7.64 9.83 21.41
C LEU A 38 9.11 10.25 21.16
N LEU A 39 9.50 10.38 19.88
CA LEU A 39 10.82 10.86 19.48
C LEU A 39 11.10 12.26 20.03
N TYR A 40 10.17 13.21 19.86
CA TYR A 40 10.37 14.58 20.35
C TYR A 40 10.47 14.62 21.87
N ARG A 41 9.62 13.87 22.59
CA ARG A 41 9.74 13.73 24.06
C ARG A 41 11.08 13.14 24.47
N ALA A 42 11.60 12.18 23.70
CA ALA A 42 12.91 11.59 23.95
C ALA A 42 14.05 12.58 23.67
N ILE A 43 13.96 13.39 22.61
CA ILE A 43 14.93 14.45 22.30
C ILE A 43 14.96 15.52 23.40
N ASP A 44 13.79 15.88 23.93
CA ASP A 44 13.66 16.90 24.96
C ASP A 44 13.97 16.37 26.37
N SER A 45 14.29 15.07 26.51
CA SER A 45 14.60 14.45 27.81
C SER A 45 15.88 15.04 28.41
N HIS A 46 15.85 15.35 29.71
CA HIS A 46 16.96 16.00 30.42
C HIS A 46 17.64 15.06 31.43
N ALA A 47 17.19 15.08 32.68
CA ALA A 47 17.69 14.28 33.80
C ALA A 47 16.50 13.62 34.51
N GLU A 48 16.75 12.58 35.29
CA GLU A 48 15.73 11.87 36.07
C GLU A 48 14.96 12.86 36.98
N ASP A 49 13.63 12.70 37.05
CA ASP A 49 12.71 13.54 37.80
C ASP A 49 12.72 15.05 37.45
N VAL A 50 13.24 15.42 36.28
CA VAL A 50 13.24 16.79 35.77
C VAL A 50 12.44 16.90 34.49
N GLY A 51 11.72 18.02 34.34
CA GLY A 51 10.95 18.31 33.12
C GLY A 51 11.83 18.45 31.86
N PRO A 52 11.20 18.43 30.67
CA PRO A 52 11.92 18.46 29.40
C PRO A 52 12.61 19.80 29.13
N ILE A 53 13.74 19.75 28.41
CA ILE A 53 14.43 20.92 27.83
C ILE A 53 14.42 20.76 26.32
N TYR A 54 13.88 21.76 25.62
CA TYR A 54 13.73 21.75 24.16
C TYR A 54 15.07 21.47 23.44
N ASN A 55 15.09 20.47 22.57
CA ASN A 55 16.23 20.05 21.74
C ASN A 55 17.51 19.70 22.53
N TYR A 56 17.40 19.19 23.76
CA TYR A 56 18.56 18.92 24.60
C TYR A 56 19.41 17.72 24.10
N ARG A 57 18.79 16.60 23.72
CA ARG A 57 19.48 15.35 23.32
C ARG A 57 19.07 14.89 21.92
N VAL A 58 19.34 15.70 20.90
CA VAL A 58 19.06 15.36 19.49
C VAL A 58 19.70 14.03 19.06
N VAL A 59 20.82 13.62 19.66
CA VAL A 59 21.51 12.34 19.40
C VAL A 59 20.60 11.13 19.62
N ILE A 60 19.61 11.20 20.52
CA ILE A 60 18.66 10.10 20.77
C ILE A 60 17.83 9.77 19.52
N SER A 61 17.67 10.71 18.59
CA SER A 61 16.98 10.43 17.32
C SER A 61 17.60 9.28 16.53
N ILE A 62 18.92 9.10 16.61
CA ILE A 62 19.63 8.03 15.91
C ILE A 62 19.12 6.65 16.36
N PHE A 63 18.83 6.47 17.65
CA PHE A 63 18.27 5.22 18.18
C PHE A 63 16.94 4.88 17.52
N PHE A 64 16.01 5.83 17.45
CA PHE A 64 14.70 5.63 16.85
C PHE A 64 14.79 5.34 15.34
N ILE A 65 15.64 6.07 14.62
CA ILE A 65 15.80 5.88 13.17
C ILE A 65 16.39 4.49 12.86
N ILE A 66 17.42 4.06 13.59
CA ILE A 66 17.99 2.71 13.42
C ILE A 66 16.96 1.64 13.77
N TYR A 67 16.25 1.79 14.89
CA TYR A 67 15.20 0.85 15.31
C TYR A 67 14.11 0.72 14.23
N ILE A 68 13.61 1.84 13.70
CA ILE A 68 12.60 1.86 12.64
C ILE A 68 13.09 1.11 11.40
N ILE A 69 14.31 1.38 10.93
CA ILE A 69 14.85 0.74 9.72
C ILE A 69 14.96 -0.77 9.92
N ILE A 70 15.51 -1.21 11.07
CA ILE A 70 15.70 -2.62 11.36
C ILE A 70 14.35 -3.34 11.43
N ILE A 71 13.41 -2.84 12.25
CA ILE A 71 12.12 -3.50 12.44
C ILE A 71 11.28 -3.48 11.15
N ALA A 72 11.27 -2.38 10.40
CA ALA A 72 10.57 -2.31 9.13
C ALA A 72 11.12 -3.34 8.12
N PHE A 73 12.45 -3.50 8.05
CA PHE A 73 13.08 -4.50 7.19
C PHE A 73 12.67 -5.93 7.60
N PHE A 74 12.69 -6.25 8.89
CA PHE A 74 12.24 -7.55 9.37
C PHE A 74 10.76 -7.79 9.12
N MET A 75 9.88 -6.81 9.39
CA MET A 75 8.45 -6.92 9.15
C MET A 75 8.12 -7.19 7.68
N MET A 76 8.76 -6.45 6.76
CA MET A 76 8.60 -6.69 5.32
C MET A 76 9.07 -8.08 4.91
N ASN A 77 10.22 -8.54 5.41
CA ASN A 77 10.74 -9.86 5.08
C ASN A 77 9.86 -10.99 5.61
N ILE A 78 9.32 -10.86 6.84
CA ILE A 78 8.38 -11.83 7.41
C ILE A 78 7.10 -11.88 6.57
N PHE A 79 6.56 -10.71 6.20
CA PHE A 79 5.35 -10.63 5.37
C PHE A 79 5.56 -11.29 4.00
N VAL A 80 6.64 -10.94 3.29
CA VAL A 80 6.98 -11.52 1.99
C VAL A 80 7.22 -13.03 2.11
N GLY A 81 7.95 -13.47 3.13
CA GLY A 81 8.19 -14.90 3.37
C GLY A 81 6.90 -15.68 3.58
N PHE A 82 6.00 -15.18 4.44
CA PHE A 82 4.70 -15.80 4.68
C PHE A 82 3.83 -15.85 3.42
N VAL A 83 3.74 -14.75 2.68
CA VAL A 83 2.97 -14.67 1.43
C VAL A 83 3.51 -15.66 0.39
N ILE A 84 4.83 -15.75 0.20
CA ILE A 84 5.42 -16.69 -0.77
C ILE A 84 5.13 -18.14 -0.37
N VAL A 85 5.36 -18.51 0.90
CA VAL A 85 5.14 -19.88 1.38
C VAL A 85 3.67 -20.28 1.21
N THR A 86 2.74 -19.40 1.58
CA THR A 86 1.30 -19.67 1.43
C THR A 86 0.88 -19.80 -0.04
N PHE A 87 1.39 -18.97 -0.94
CA PHE A 87 1.12 -19.09 -2.38
C PHE A 87 1.70 -20.37 -2.98
N GLN A 88 2.88 -20.79 -2.54
CA GLN A 88 3.48 -22.04 -2.96
C GLN A 88 2.66 -23.23 -2.46
N GLU A 89 2.25 -23.22 -1.20
CA GLU A 89 1.44 -24.29 -0.63
C GLU A 89 0.09 -24.40 -1.34
N GLN A 90 -0.67 -23.30 -1.46
CA GLN A 90 -1.98 -23.32 -2.16
C GLN A 90 -1.84 -23.61 -3.66
N GLY A 91 -0.82 -23.03 -4.31
CA GLY A 91 -0.60 -23.17 -5.75
C GLY A 91 -0.05 -24.53 -6.17
N GLU A 92 0.55 -25.31 -5.26
CA GLU A 92 1.11 -26.63 -5.57
C GLU A 92 0.35 -27.78 -4.91
N GLN A 93 -0.42 -27.54 -3.85
CA GLN A 93 -1.16 -28.58 -3.13
C GLN A 93 -2.20 -29.29 -4.00
N GLU A 94 -2.91 -28.57 -4.87
CA GLU A 94 -3.90 -29.17 -5.79
C GLU A 94 -3.23 -30.07 -6.86
N TYR A 95 -1.92 -29.99 -6.98
CA TYR A 95 -1.17 -30.48 -8.14
C TYR A 95 -0.01 -31.42 -7.80
N LYS A 96 0.26 -31.69 -6.52
CA LYS A 96 1.36 -32.54 -6.02
C LYS A 96 1.39 -33.95 -6.63
N ASN A 97 0.27 -34.44 -7.16
CA ASN A 97 0.14 -35.81 -7.69
C ASN A 97 -0.10 -35.88 -9.22
N CYS A 98 0.06 -34.77 -9.96
CA CYS A 98 -0.15 -34.76 -11.41
C CYS A 98 1.18 -34.86 -12.17
N GLU A 99 1.26 -35.80 -13.13
CA GLU A 99 2.46 -36.06 -13.96
C GLU A 99 2.83 -34.92 -14.93
N LEU A 100 1.88 -34.03 -15.27
CA LEU A 100 2.12 -32.91 -16.18
C LEU A 100 2.77 -31.70 -15.49
N ASP A 101 3.67 -31.00 -16.19
CA ASP A 101 4.25 -29.70 -15.76
C ASP A 101 3.24 -28.53 -15.88
N LYS A 102 3.50 -27.42 -15.16
CA LYS A 102 2.66 -26.19 -15.18
C LYS A 102 2.38 -25.69 -16.60
N ASN A 103 3.41 -25.64 -17.46
CA ASN A 103 3.26 -25.16 -18.84
C ASN A 103 2.39 -26.09 -19.71
N GLN A 104 2.55 -27.40 -19.53
CA GLN A 104 1.77 -28.40 -20.28
C GLN A 104 0.30 -28.31 -19.90
N ARG A 105 -0.01 -28.15 -18.62
CA ARG A 105 -1.40 -28.00 -18.14
C ARG A 105 -2.05 -26.76 -18.70
N GLN A 106 -1.37 -25.62 -18.68
CA GLN A 106 -1.90 -24.38 -19.25
C GLN A 106 -2.22 -24.54 -20.74
N CYS A 107 -1.36 -25.24 -21.49
CA CYS A 107 -1.60 -25.52 -22.90
C CYS A 107 -2.81 -26.46 -23.12
N VAL A 108 -2.88 -27.56 -22.37
CA VAL A 108 -3.99 -28.53 -22.45
C VAL A 108 -5.30 -27.90 -22.03
N GLU A 109 -5.32 -27.16 -20.92
CA GLU A 109 -6.51 -26.45 -20.44
C GLU A 109 -7.00 -25.43 -21.46
N TYR A 110 -6.08 -24.65 -22.06
CA TYR A 110 -6.44 -23.71 -23.11
C TYR A 110 -7.02 -24.43 -24.33
N ALA A 111 -6.38 -25.50 -24.80
CA ALA A 111 -6.87 -26.27 -25.95
C ALA A 111 -8.25 -26.88 -25.69
N LEU A 112 -8.54 -27.33 -24.46
CA LEU A 112 -9.83 -27.91 -24.09
C LEU A 112 -10.92 -26.87 -23.83
N LYS A 113 -10.57 -25.69 -23.28
CA LYS A 113 -11.54 -24.64 -22.90
C LYS A 113 -11.75 -23.57 -23.98
N ALA A 114 -10.90 -23.50 -24.99
CA ALA A 114 -11.00 -22.50 -26.05
C ALA A 114 -12.36 -22.61 -26.77
N ARG A 115 -13.05 -21.47 -26.89
CA ARG A 115 -14.28 -21.35 -27.66
C ARG A 115 -14.05 -20.40 -28.83
N PRO A 116 -14.67 -20.64 -30.00
CA PRO A 116 -14.53 -19.74 -31.13
C PRO A 116 -15.07 -18.35 -30.79
N LEU A 117 -14.33 -17.31 -31.17
CA LEU A 117 -14.77 -15.94 -31.05
C LEU A 117 -15.92 -15.67 -32.02
N ARG A 118 -17.03 -15.12 -31.52
CA ARG A 118 -18.16 -14.73 -32.35
C ARG A 118 -17.87 -13.38 -33.02
N ARG A 119 -17.52 -13.40 -34.31
CA ARG A 119 -17.41 -12.19 -35.14
C ARG A 119 -18.76 -11.94 -35.81
N TYR A 120 -19.46 -10.87 -35.44
CA TYR A 120 -20.71 -10.48 -36.12
C TYR A 120 -20.38 -9.73 -37.41
N ILE A 121 -20.67 -10.35 -38.56
CA ILE A 121 -20.48 -9.76 -39.88
C ILE A 121 -21.87 -9.51 -40.49
N PRO A 122 -22.26 -8.25 -40.74
CA PRO A 122 -23.58 -7.93 -41.29
C PRO A 122 -23.68 -8.37 -42.76
N LYS A 123 -24.86 -8.86 -43.17
CA LYS A 123 -25.12 -9.33 -44.54
C LYS A 123 -25.55 -8.22 -45.50
N ASN A 124 -26.20 -7.17 -44.99
CA ASN A 124 -26.72 -6.08 -45.82
C ASN A 124 -25.58 -5.09 -46.20
N PRO A 125 -25.41 -4.72 -47.48
CA PRO A 125 -24.35 -3.83 -47.93
C PRO A 125 -24.34 -2.45 -47.24
N TYR A 126 -25.51 -1.89 -46.89
CA TYR A 126 -25.57 -0.61 -46.16
C TYR A 126 -25.08 -0.75 -44.71
N GLN A 127 -25.46 -1.84 -44.04
CA GLN A 127 -24.99 -2.14 -42.68
C GLN A 127 -23.50 -2.46 -42.66
N TYR A 128 -22.98 -3.12 -43.70
CA TYR A 128 -21.56 -3.41 -43.83
C TYR A 128 -20.70 -2.14 -43.93
N LYS A 129 -21.16 -1.11 -44.66
CA LYS A 129 -20.45 0.18 -44.72
C LYS A 129 -20.31 0.83 -43.34
N VAL A 130 -21.38 0.84 -42.54
CA VAL A 130 -21.35 1.38 -41.17
C VAL A 130 -20.45 0.52 -40.28
N TRP A 131 -20.59 -0.81 -40.36
CA TRP A 131 -19.75 -1.75 -39.60
C TRP A 131 -18.25 -1.57 -39.90
N TYR A 132 -17.90 -1.35 -41.17
CA TYR A 132 -16.52 -1.11 -41.58
C TYR A 132 -15.94 0.19 -40.97
N VAL A 133 -16.74 1.26 -40.90
CA VAL A 133 -16.32 2.53 -40.28
C VAL A 133 -16.14 2.37 -38.78
N VAL A 134 -17.11 1.75 -38.09
CA VAL A 134 -17.06 1.57 -36.63
C VAL A 134 -15.94 0.63 -36.20
N ASN A 135 -15.65 -0.41 -36.99
CA ASN A 135 -14.54 -1.33 -36.72
C ASN A 135 -13.21 -0.86 -37.33
N SER A 136 -13.12 0.39 -37.81
CA SER A 136 -11.84 0.95 -38.29
C SER A 136 -11.01 1.48 -37.13
N THR A 137 -9.69 1.36 -37.25
CA THR A 137 -8.73 1.90 -36.27
C THR A 137 -8.85 3.41 -36.10
N TYR A 138 -9.22 4.15 -37.16
CA TYR A 138 -9.47 5.60 -37.09
C TYR A 138 -10.60 5.96 -36.14
N PHE A 139 -11.69 5.19 -36.15
CA PHE A 139 -12.82 5.39 -35.24
C PHE A 139 -12.43 5.08 -33.79
N GLU A 140 -11.61 4.04 -33.58
CA GLU A 140 -11.05 3.74 -32.25
C GLU A 140 -10.22 4.91 -31.71
N TYR A 141 -9.29 5.47 -32.50
CA TYR A 141 -8.48 6.63 -32.09
C TYR A 141 -9.33 7.88 -31.79
N LEU A 142 -10.39 8.12 -32.57
CA LEU A 142 -11.32 9.22 -32.32
C LEU A 142 -12.02 9.06 -30.97
N MET A 143 -12.54 7.87 -30.68
CA MET A 143 -13.18 7.57 -29.40
C MET A 143 -12.20 7.70 -28.22
N PHE A 144 -10.98 7.18 -28.35
CA PHE A 144 -9.93 7.34 -27.33
C PHE A 144 -9.62 8.83 -27.07
N THR A 145 -9.51 9.63 -28.13
CA THR A 145 -9.25 11.07 -28.00
C THR A 145 -10.39 11.79 -27.28
N LEU A 146 -11.64 11.47 -27.60
CA LEU A 146 -12.80 12.07 -26.94
C LEU A 146 -12.88 11.70 -25.45
N ILE A 147 -12.59 10.45 -25.08
CA ILE A 147 -12.53 10.00 -23.67
C ILE A 147 -11.44 10.77 -22.92
N LEU A 148 -10.27 10.92 -23.54
CA LEU A 148 -9.14 11.65 -22.97
C LEU A 148 -9.46 13.13 -22.76
N LEU A 149 -10.04 13.78 -23.77
CA LEU A 149 -10.49 15.18 -23.67
C LEU A 149 -11.57 15.37 -22.59
N ASN A 150 -12.51 14.44 -22.46
CA ASN A 150 -13.51 14.48 -21.41
C ASN A 150 -12.89 14.35 -20.01
N THR A 151 -11.89 13.48 -19.86
CA THR A 151 -11.16 13.30 -18.59
C THR A 151 -10.40 14.56 -18.23
N ILE A 152 -9.74 15.22 -19.20
CA ILE A 152 -9.08 16.52 -18.99
C ILE A 152 -10.09 17.61 -18.63
N CYS A 153 -11.24 17.66 -19.31
CA CYS A 153 -12.32 18.61 -19.02
C CYS A 153 -12.82 18.48 -17.57
N LEU A 154 -13.07 17.24 -17.12
CA LEU A 154 -13.45 16.94 -15.73
C LEU A 154 -12.35 17.33 -14.73
N ALA A 155 -11.08 17.05 -15.06
CA ALA A 155 -9.95 17.43 -14.21
C ALA A 155 -9.81 18.95 -14.04
N MET A 156 -10.06 19.73 -15.10
CA MET A 156 -9.98 21.19 -15.04
C MET A 156 -11.09 21.83 -14.19
N GLN A 157 -12.26 21.21 -14.08
CA GLN A 157 -13.40 21.74 -13.31
C GLN A 157 -13.17 21.77 -11.79
N VAL A 158 -12.23 20.98 -11.26
CA VAL A 158 -11.94 20.88 -9.82
C VAL A 158 -11.19 22.10 -9.27
N SER A 159 -10.69 22.99 -10.14
CA SER A 159 -9.79 24.09 -9.77
C SER A 159 -10.49 25.37 -9.26
N HIS A 160 -11.82 25.41 -9.21
CA HIS A 160 -12.60 26.63 -8.95
C HIS A 160 -13.45 26.61 -7.65
N THR A 161 -13.09 25.79 -6.67
CA THR A 161 -13.58 25.93 -5.28
C THR A 161 -12.43 26.06 -4.31
#